data_AF-A0A2M9ICS9-F1
#
_entry.id   AF-A0A2M9ICS9-F1
#
_cell.length_a   1.000
_cell.length_b   1.000
_cell.length_c   1.000
_cell.angle_alpha   90.00
_cell.angle_beta   90.00
_cell.angle_gamma   90.00
#
_symmetry.space_group_name_H-M   'P 1'
#
loop_
_entity.id
_entity.type
_entity.pdbx_description
1 polymer ?
#
loop_
_entity_poly.entity_id
_entity_poly.type
_entity_poly.pdbx_seq_one_letter_code
_entity_poly.pdbx_strand_id
1 'polypeptide(L)'
;MVRMAHAEPQLRQLYPWTGMWELHFSRCTGFRPTWDIPYIGTLSDGRYYVEGPRRNSPRIAETDRAQAAVAMVIERLPPGCGPAFVGTAEELAAYEREDGPE
;
A
#
# COMPACT_ATOMS: atom_id res chain seq x y z
N MET A 1 -8.72 -10.14 -4.50
CA MET A 1 -7.61 -9.17 -4.40
C MET A 1 -6.62 -9.51 -3.28
N VAL A 2 -7.03 -9.57 -2.00
CA VAL A 2 -6.12 -9.80 -0.85
C VAL A 2 -5.17 -10.99 -1.01
N ARG A 3 -5.65 -12.15 -1.46
CA ARG A 3 -4.82 -13.34 -1.69
C ARG A 3 -3.72 -13.12 -2.74
N MET A 4 -3.98 -12.32 -3.77
CA MET A 4 -2.99 -12.01 -4.81
C MET A 4 -1.92 -11.07 -4.27
N ALA A 5 -2.33 -10.02 -3.55
CA ALA A 5 -1.39 -9.15 -2.87
C ALA A 5 -0.50 -9.92 -1.88
N HIS A 6 -1.08 -10.85 -1.11
CA HIS A 6 -0.32 -11.67 -0.16
C HIS A 6 0.64 -12.68 -0.83
N ALA A 7 0.45 -12.98 -2.12
CA ALA A 7 1.39 -13.83 -2.85
C ALA A 7 2.73 -13.11 -3.10
N GLU A 8 2.70 -11.78 -3.18
CA GLU A 8 3.87 -10.96 -3.47
C GLU A 8 4.68 -10.70 -2.20
N PRO A 9 5.98 -11.10 -2.14
CA PRO A 9 6.78 -10.97 -0.94
C PRO A 9 6.91 -9.54 -0.41
N GLN A 10 6.90 -8.53 -1.29
CA GLN A 10 6.97 -7.12 -0.90
C GLN A 10 5.70 -6.65 -0.21
N LEU A 11 4.53 -7.06 -0.70
CA LEU A 11 3.24 -6.68 -0.11
C LEU A 11 2.90 -7.52 1.12
N ARG A 12 3.33 -8.79 1.17
CA ARG A 12 3.15 -9.68 2.32
C ARG A 12 3.83 -9.16 3.59
N GLN A 13 4.89 -8.37 3.42
CA GLN A 13 5.62 -7.74 4.53
C GLN A 13 4.88 -6.53 5.09
N LEU A 14 3.98 -5.91 4.33
CA LEU A 14 3.22 -4.74 4.72
C LEU A 14 1.95 -5.12 5.47
N TYR A 15 1.35 -4.16 6.17
CA TYR A 15 0.07 -4.34 6.84
C TYR A 15 -1.08 -4.07 5.86
N PRO A 16 -1.82 -5.11 5.41
CA PRO A 16 -2.98 -4.90 4.56
C PRO A 16 -4.17 -4.47 5.41
N TRP A 17 -4.92 -3.49 4.94
CA TRP A 17 -6.22 -3.17 5.50
C TRP A 17 -7.23 -2.90 4.39
N THR A 18 -8.49 -3.25 4.64
CA THR A 18 -9.57 -3.13 3.67
C THR A 18 -10.67 -2.25 4.23
N GLY A 19 -11.17 -1.32 3.43
CA GLY A 19 -12.26 -0.42 3.80
C GLY A 19 -12.85 0.23 2.55
N MET A 20 -14.15 0.53 2.55
CA MET A 20 -14.82 1.16 1.39
C MET A 20 -14.60 0.42 0.05
N TRP A 21 -14.48 -0.92 0.08
CA TRP A 21 -14.15 -1.77 -1.09
C TRP A 21 -12.75 -1.53 -1.70
N GLU A 22 -11.87 -0.87 -0.94
CA GLU A 22 -10.49 -0.61 -1.30
C GLU A 22 -9.56 -1.50 -0.46
N LEU A 23 -8.49 -2.01 -1.08
CA LEU A 23 -7.36 -2.66 -0.44
C LEU A 23 -6.21 -1.68 -0.34
N HIS A 24 -5.85 -1.34 0.88
CA HIS A 24 -4.76 -0.45 1.23
C HIS A 24 -3.62 -1.23 1.87
N PHE A 25 -2.42 -0.66 1.78
CA PHE A 25 -1.22 -1.19 2.42
C PHE A 25 -0.60 -0.10 3.28
N SER A 26 -0.12 -0.48 4.46
CA SER A 26 0.64 0.42 5.32
C SER A 26 1.96 -0.18 5.72
N ARG A 27 2.96 0.69 5.87
CA ARG A 27 4.28 0.35 6.42
C ARG A 27 4.28 0.26 7.93
N CYS A 28 3.16 0.54 8.60
CA CYS A 28 3.05 0.44 10.06
C CYS A 28 1.75 -0.27 10.46
N THR A 29 1.75 -0.95 11.61
CA THR A 29 0.58 -1.70 12.10
C THR A 29 -0.30 -0.91 13.07
N GLY A 30 0.18 0.26 13.53
CA GLY A 30 -0.47 1.08 14.55
C GLY A 30 -1.61 1.96 14.02
N PHE A 31 -2.25 2.67 14.95
CA PHE A 31 -3.33 3.59 14.63
C PHE A 31 -2.85 4.75 13.75
N ARG A 32 -3.65 5.09 12.74
CA ARG A 32 -3.29 5.93 11.58
C ARG A 32 -2.25 5.28 10.66
N PRO A 33 -2.71 4.53 9.64
CA PRO A 33 -1.80 3.94 8.66
C PRO A 33 -1.06 5.04 7.87
N THR A 34 0.11 4.69 7.38
CA THR A 34 0.82 5.47 6.37
C THR A 34 -0.03 5.60 5.10
N TRP A 35 -0.05 6.80 4.51
CA TRP A 35 -0.72 7.13 3.23
C TRP A 35 0.32 7.47 2.17
N ASP A 36 1.32 6.61 2.05
CA ASP A 36 2.48 6.72 1.14
C ASP A 36 2.51 5.62 0.08
N ILE A 37 1.61 4.63 0.17
CA ILE A 37 1.48 3.52 -0.78
C ILE A 37 0.16 3.63 -1.54
N PRO A 38 0.14 3.42 -2.87
CA PRO A 38 -1.11 3.36 -3.62
C PRO A 38 -2.00 2.20 -3.16
N TYR A 39 -3.31 2.38 -3.29
CA TYR A 39 -4.32 1.39 -2.93
C TYR A 39 -5.06 0.88 -4.17
N ILE A 40 -5.65 -0.30 -4.04
CA ILE A 40 -6.39 -0.96 -5.12
C ILE A 40 -7.86 -0.96 -4.76
N GLY A 41 -8.70 -0.31 -5.56
CA GLY A 41 -10.15 -0.40 -5.42
C GLY A 41 -10.80 -1.23 -6.52
N THR A 42 -12.07 -1.57 -6.30
CA THR A 42 -12.92 -2.25 -7.29
C THR A 42 -13.98 -1.29 -7.82
N LEU A 43 -14.13 -1.25 -9.14
CA LEU A 43 -15.21 -0.53 -9.81
C LEU A 43 -16.48 -1.39 -9.87
N SER A 44 -17.62 -0.75 -10.07
CA SER A 44 -18.93 -1.41 -10.18
C SER A 44 -19.05 -2.36 -11.37
N ASP A 45 -18.19 -2.20 -12.38
CA ASP A 45 -18.14 -3.04 -13.58
C ASP A 45 -17.19 -4.26 -13.42
N GLY A 46 -16.63 -4.47 -12.23
CA GLY A 46 -15.72 -5.57 -11.91
C GLY A 46 -14.26 -5.31 -12.28
N ARG A 47 -13.92 -4.15 -12.84
CA ARG A 47 -12.53 -3.72 -13.04
C ARG A 47 -11.89 -3.25 -11.73
N TYR A 48 -10.58 -3.14 -11.74
CA TYR A 48 -9.76 -2.64 -10.65
C TYR A 48 -9.20 -1.28 -11.00
N TYR A 49 -9.08 -0.41 -10.01
CA TYR A 49 -8.36 0.85 -10.16
C TYR A 49 -7.25 0.94 -9.13
N VAL A 50 -6.17 1.62 -9.50
CA VAL A 50 -5.06 1.96 -8.62
C VAL A 50 -5.07 3.47 -8.44
N GLU A 51 -5.10 3.91 -7.19
CA GLU A 51 -5.19 5.33 -6.82
C GLU A 51 -4.37 5.56 -5.55
N GLY A 52 -4.09 6.82 -5.24
CA GLY A 52 -3.30 7.18 -4.08
C GLY A 52 -1.95 7.82 -4.42
N PRO A 53 -1.08 8.00 -3.43
CA PRO A 53 -1.16 7.42 -2.09
C PRO A 53 -2.11 8.16 -1.14
N ARG A 54 -2.72 9.28 -1.52
CA ARG A 54 -3.79 9.97 -0.74
C ARG A 54 -5.15 9.84 -1.44
N ARG A 55 -6.25 9.95 -0.69
CA ARG A 55 -7.63 9.86 -1.26
C ARG A 55 -7.95 10.89 -2.35
N ASN A 56 -7.21 11.99 -2.37
CA ASN A 56 -7.35 13.10 -3.31
C ASN A 56 -6.27 13.05 -4.42
N SER A 57 -5.45 12.00 -4.46
CA SER A 57 -4.52 11.77 -5.56
C SER A 57 -5.29 11.36 -6.82
N PRO A 58 -4.82 11.77 -8.01
CA PRO A 58 -5.44 11.33 -9.25
C PRO A 58 -5.31 9.81 -9.40
N ARG A 59 -6.26 9.23 -10.13
CA ARG A 59 -6.21 7.83 -10.52
C ARG A 59 -4.93 7.55 -11.29
N ILE A 60 -4.20 6.53 -10.84
CA ILE A 60 -2.95 6.10 -11.45
C ILE A 60 -3.25 5.24 -12.69
N ALA A 61 -4.18 4.29 -12.54
CA ALA A 61 -4.55 3.37 -13.60
C ALA A 61 -5.89 2.68 -13.34
N GLU A 62 -6.46 2.13 -14.40
CA GLU A 62 -7.55 1.15 -14.36
C GLU A 62 -7.11 -0.10 -15.11
N THR A 63 -7.51 -1.27 -14.61
CA THR A 63 -7.21 -2.55 -15.25
C THR A 63 -8.28 -3.57 -14.92
N ASP A 64 -8.58 -4.44 -15.86
CA ASP A 64 -9.41 -5.62 -15.67
C ASP A 64 -8.67 -6.79 -15.00
N ARG A 65 -7.33 -6.70 -14.86
CA ARG A 65 -6.51 -7.77 -14.27
C ARG A 65 -6.02 -7.41 -12.87
N ALA A 66 -6.38 -8.23 -11.89
CA ALA A 66 -5.94 -8.07 -10.51
C ALA A 66 -4.40 -8.07 -10.36
N GLN A 67 -3.70 -8.92 -11.11
CA GLN A 67 -2.24 -8.99 -11.06
C GLN A 67 -1.58 -7.71 -11.58
N ALA A 68 -2.17 -7.05 -12.59
CA ALA A 68 -1.65 -5.78 -13.11
C ALA A 68 -1.79 -4.68 -12.06
N ALA A 69 -2.93 -4.62 -11.36
CA ALA A 69 -3.13 -3.66 -10.28
C ALA A 69 -2.11 -3.86 -9.15
N VAL A 70 -1.86 -5.11 -8.76
CA VAL A 70 -0.84 -5.46 -7.75
C VAL A 70 0.56 -5.04 -8.19
N ALA A 71 0.96 -5.34 -9.43
CA ALA A 71 2.25 -4.94 -9.97
C ALA A 71 2.43 -3.41 -9.96
N MET A 72 1.40 -2.65 -10.33
CA MET A 72 1.44 -1.18 -10.32
C MET A 72 1.64 -0.59 -8.92
N VAL A 73 1.10 -1.24 -7.88
CA VAL A 73 1.35 -0.85 -6.48
C VAL A 73 2.80 -1.16 -6.12
N ILE A 74 3.32 -2.34 -6.46
CA ILE A 74 4.69 -2.77 -6.17
C ILE A 74 5.73 -1.85 -6.81
N GLU A 75 5.53 -1.48 -8.08
CA GLU A 75 6.39 -0.54 -8.81
C GLU A 75 6.46 0.85 -8.17
N ARG A 76 5.45 1.20 -7.36
CA ARG A 76 5.31 2.51 -6.71
C ARG A 76 5.52 2.44 -5.20
N LEU A 77 6.03 1.32 -4.69
CA LEU A 77 6.40 1.21 -3.29
C LEU A 77 7.58 2.15 -2.99
N PRO A 78 7.59 2.77 -1.80
CA PRO A 78 8.77 3.49 -1.31
C PRO A 78 10.03 2.61 -1.38
N PRO A 79 11.18 3.16 -1.78
CA PRO A 79 12.45 2.44 -1.71
C PRO A 79 12.75 2.06 -0.26
N GLY A 80 13.24 0.84 -0.03
CA GLY A 80 13.51 0.35 1.32
C GLY A 80 12.27 -0.11 2.09
N CYS A 81 11.13 -0.36 1.43
CA CYS A 81 9.96 -1.01 2.03
C CYS A 81 10.32 -2.38 2.61
N GLY A 82 10.56 -2.44 3.92
CA GLY A 82 10.75 -3.65 4.70
C GLY A 82 9.46 -4.16 5.36
N PRO A 83 9.58 -5.04 6.36
CA PRO A 83 8.47 -5.47 7.21
C PRO A 83 7.73 -4.27 7.82
N ALA A 84 6.41 -4.38 7.94
CA ALA A 84 5.60 -3.35 8.57
C ALA A 84 6.10 -3.10 10.00
N PHE A 85 6.41 -1.84 10.28
CA PHE A 85 6.85 -1.38 11.58
C PHE A 85 5.75 -1.54 12.62
N VAL A 86 6.10 -2.15 13.75
CA VAL A 86 5.17 -2.32 14.87
C VAL A 86 5.08 -1.00 15.63
N GLY A 87 4.10 -0.19 15.26
CA GLY A 87 3.91 1.15 15.80
C GLY A 87 3.10 2.03 14.85
N THR A 88 2.97 3.30 15.17
CA THR A 88 2.28 4.33 14.40
C THR A 88 3.15 4.88 13.27
N ALA A 89 2.53 5.58 12.32
CA ALA A 89 3.26 6.28 11.26
C ALA A 89 4.23 7.34 11.82
N GLU A 90 3.92 7.94 12.97
CA GLU A 90 4.77 8.93 13.64
C GLU A 90 6.02 8.28 14.23
N GLU A 91 5.89 7.09 14.83
CA GLU A 91 7.01 6.31 15.37
C GLU A 91 7.90 5.76 14.24
N LEU A 92 7.32 5.30 13.13
CA LEU A 92 8.09 4.90 11.95
C LEU A 92 8.90 6.09 11.39
N ALA A 93 8.29 7.27 11.27
CA ALA A 93 8.98 8.46 10.80
C ALA A 93 10.06 8.95 11.78
N ALA A 94 9.95 8.64 13.08
CA ALA A 94 11.01 8.88 14.05
C ALA A 94 12.17 7.89 13.85
N TYR A 95 11.86 6.60 13.74
CA TYR A 95 12.83 5.54 13.48
C TYR A 95 13.65 5.80 12.21
N GLU A 96 13.00 6.13 11.09
CA GLU A 96 13.69 6.40 9.81
C GLU A 96 14.60 7.65 9.85
N ARG A 97 14.32 8.61 10.75
CA ARG A 97 15.19 9.78 10.95
C ARG A 97 16.39 9.45 11.85
N GLU A 98 16.22 8.53 12.79
CA GLU A 98 17.28 8.08 13.70
C GLU A 98 18.23 7.08 13.01
N ASP A 99 17.72 6.29 12.06
CA ASP A 99 18.45 5.31 11.25
C ASP A 99 18.99 5.90 9.91
N GLY A 100 18.98 7.25 9.76
CA GLY A 100 19.50 7.95 8.57
C GLY A 100 20.99 7.66 8.30
N PRO A 101 21.43 7.66 7.03
CA PRO A 101 22.53 6.83 6.54
C PRO A 101 23.88 7.22 7.16
N GLU A 102 24.60 6.20 7.66
CA GLU A 102 26.06 6.23 7.82
C GLU A 102 26.76 6.14 6.44
#